data_AF-A0AA38MAR6-F1
#
_entry.id   AF-A0AA38MAR6-F1
#
_cell.length_a   1.000
_cell.length_b   1.000
_cell.length_c   1.000
_cell.angle_alpha   90.00
_cell.angle_beta   90.00
_cell.angle_gamma   90.00
#
_symmetry.space_group_name_H-M   'P 1'
#
loop_
_entity.id
_entity.type
_entity.pdbx_description
1 polymer ?
#
loop_
_entity_poly.entity_id
_entity_poly.type
_entity_poly.pdbx_seq_one_letter_code
_entity_poly.pdbx_strand_id
1 'polypeptide(L)'
;MNEENCEIPEHILKKAQKANENVLPGTSRSIYEKEYKIFVNWKIENSVNIINETIMMAYFQELSEKYSSSSLWSKYSMVKATLGVNDNIDISNYHRLTSF
;
A
#
# COMPACT_ATOMS: atom_id res chain seq x y z
N MET A 1 -5.43 12.40 -33.88
CA MET A 1 -5.35 13.53 -32.94
C MET A 1 -4.31 13.14 -31.92
N ASN A 2 -3.23 13.91 -31.86
CA ASN A 2 -2.04 13.58 -31.10
C ASN A 2 -2.35 13.89 -29.63
N GLU A 3 -2.53 12.85 -28.82
CA GLU A 3 -2.54 13.01 -27.37
C GLU A 3 -1.13 13.44 -26.96
N GLU A 4 -1.05 14.63 -26.37
CA GLU A 4 0.18 15.27 -25.91
C GLU A 4 0.93 14.33 -24.98
N ASN A 5 2.07 13.83 -25.47
CA ASN A 5 3.06 13.17 -24.62
C ASN A 5 3.68 14.27 -23.73
N CYS A 6 3.07 14.51 -22.58
CA CYS A 6 3.55 15.48 -21.60
C CYS A 6 4.84 14.92 -20.97
N GLU A 7 5.97 15.13 -21.62
CA GLU A 7 7.28 14.76 -21.09
C GLU A 7 7.57 15.59 -19.85
N ILE A 8 7.36 14.98 -18.69
CA ILE A 8 7.72 15.55 -17.40
C ILE A 8 9.23 15.81 -17.41
N PRO A 9 9.70 17.06 -17.21
CA PRO A 9 11.13 17.36 -17.20
C PRO A 9 11.88 16.54 -16.13
N GLU A 10 13.07 16.04 -16.46
CA GLU A 10 13.85 15.14 -15.61
C GLU A 10 14.08 15.69 -14.18
N HIS A 11 14.29 17.00 -14.05
CA HIS A 11 14.47 17.65 -12.75
C HIS A 11 13.21 17.63 -11.88
N ILE A 12 12.02 17.60 -12.49
CA ILE A 12 10.73 17.43 -11.79
C ILE A 12 10.57 15.96 -11.37
N LEU A 13 10.90 15.01 -12.26
CA LEU A 13 10.88 13.58 -11.96
C LEU A 13 11.78 13.24 -10.76
N LYS A 14 13.01 13.77 -10.73
CA LYS A 14 13.95 13.60 -9.60
C LYS A 14 13.43 14.19 -8.30
N LYS A 15 12.73 15.34 -8.35
CA LYS A 15 12.09 15.94 -7.16
C LYS A 15 10.96 15.05 -6.63
N ALA A 16 10.12 14.51 -7.52
CA ALA A 16 9.05 13.58 -7.15
C ALA A 16 9.60 12.26 -6.58
N GLN A 17 10.64 11.69 -7.20
CA GLN A 17 11.32 10.49 -6.69
C GLN A 17 11.92 10.72 -5.30
N LYS A 18 12.63 11.83 -5.09
CA LYS A 18 13.18 12.19 -3.79
C LYS A 18 12.09 12.46 -2.75
N ALA A 19 10.94 13.01 -3.15
CA ALA A 19 9.78 13.12 -2.26
C ALA A 19 9.27 11.73 -1.88
N ASN A 20 9.08 10.82 -2.84
CA ASN A 20 8.63 9.44 -2.63
C ASN A 20 9.57 8.64 -1.72
N GLU A 21 10.89 8.82 -1.84
CA GLU A 21 11.87 8.20 -0.95
C GLU A 21 11.67 8.63 0.52
N ASN A 22 11.20 9.85 0.76
CA ASN A 22 10.93 10.38 2.10
C ASN A 22 9.49 10.13 2.59
N VAL A 23 8.61 9.54 1.76
CA VAL A 23 7.22 9.23 2.15
C VAL A 23 7.18 8.14 3.22
N LEU A 24 8.10 7.18 3.18
CA LEU A 24 8.26 6.19 4.23
C LEU A 24 9.35 6.64 5.22
N PRO A 25 9.11 6.62 6.54
CA PRO A 25 10.14 6.98 7.51
C PRO A 25 11.38 6.10 7.32
N GLY A 26 12.53 6.73 7.05
CA GLY A 26 13.74 6.04 6.58
C GLY A 26 14.23 4.90 7.48
N THR A 27 14.00 4.98 8.79
CA THR A 27 14.34 3.92 9.75
C THR A 27 13.38 2.72 9.72
N SER A 28 12.14 2.92 9.27
CA SER A 28 11.08 1.91 9.27
C SER A 28 10.77 1.36 7.87
N ARG A 29 11.40 1.91 6.81
CA ARG A 29 11.16 1.50 5.43
C ARG A 29 11.24 -0.01 5.23
N SER A 30 12.27 -0.66 5.78
CA SER A 30 12.45 -2.12 5.67
C SER A 30 11.31 -2.91 6.29
N ILE A 31 10.72 -2.41 7.38
CA ILE A 31 9.57 -3.02 8.05
C ILE A 31 8.33 -2.89 7.17
N TYR A 32 8.11 -1.71 6.58
CA TYR A 32 6.97 -1.43 5.71
C TYR A 32 7.06 -2.26 4.43
N GLU A 33 8.23 -2.34 3.80
CA GLU A 33 8.47 -3.19 2.64
C GLU A 33 8.29 -4.68 2.97
N LYS A 34 8.69 -5.11 4.17
CA LYS A 34 8.46 -6.49 4.62
C LYS A 34 6.96 -6.78 4.74
N GLU A 35 6.19 -5.87 5.33
CA GLU A 35 4.74 -6.03 5.45
C GLU A 35 4.06 -6.03 4.07
N TYR A 36 4.50 -5.16 3.16
CA TYR A 36 4.04 -5.16 1.77
C TYR A 36 4.30 -6.49 1.07
N LYS A 37 5.49 -7.06 1.22
CA LYS A 37 5.83 -8.39 0.65
C LYS A 37 4.93 -9.49 1.22
N ILE A 38 4.58 -9.42 2.52
CA ILE A 38 3.65 -10.37 3.13
C ILE A 38 2.28 -10.28 2.43
N PHE A 39 1.76 -9.08 2.22
CA PHE A 39 0.51 -8.88 1.49
C PHE A 39 0.58 -9.38 0.03
N VAL A 40 1.65 -9.05 -0.70
CA VAL A 40 1.85 -9.51 -2.09
C VAL A 40 1.91 -11.04 -2.17
N ASN A 41 2.62 -11.69 -1.24
CA ASN A 41 2.66 -13.15 -1.18
C ASN A 41 1.28 -13.75 -0.90
N TRP A 42 0.53 -13.17 0.05
CA TRP A 42 -0.84 -13.60 0.34
C TRP A 42 -1.74 -13.49 -0.90
N LYS A 43 -1.61 -12.42 -1.70
CA LYS A 43 -2.34 -12.31 -2.98
C LYS A 43 -1.97 -13.43 -3.96
N ILE A 44 -0.69 -13.74 -4.09
CA ILE A 44 -0.19 -14.80 -4.98
C ILE A 44 -0.73 -16.16 -4.53
N GLU A 45 -0.64 -16.47 -3.23
CA GLU A 45 -1.15 -17.70 -2.63
C GLU A 45 -2.66 -17.88 -2.86
N ASN A 46 -3.41 -16.78 -2.85
CA ASN A 46 -4.86 -16.77 -3.09
C ASN A 46 -5.27 -16.53 -4.56
N SER A 47 -4.31 -16.46 -5.49
CA SER A 47 -4.56 -16.17 -6.91
C SER A 47 -5.36 -14.87 -7.17
N VAL A 48 -5.14 -13.85 -6.33
CA VAL A 48 -5.82 -12.55 -6.41
C VAL A 48 -4.91 -11.52 -7.09
N ASN A 49 -5.32 -11.04 -8.26
CA ASN A 49 -4.54 -10.05 -9.01
C ASN A 49 -4.98 -8.61 -8.75
N ILE A 50 -6.24 -8.40 -8.36
CA ILE A 50 -6.83 -7.08 -8.13
C ILE A 50 -6.68 -6.63 -6.67
N ILE A 51 -6.72 -5.33 -6.44
CA ILE A 51 -6.75 -4.74 -5.11
C ILE A 51 -8.00 -3.86 -5.03
N ASN A 52 -8.93 -4.23 -4.15
CA ASN A 52 -10.14 -3.47 -3.85
C ASN A 52 -10.54 -3.67 -2.39
N GLU A 53 -11.59 -2.99 -1.93
CA GLU A 53 -12.06 -3.09 -0.55
C GLU A 53 -12.39 -4.52 -0.11
N THR A 54 -13.00 -5.33 -0.98
CA THR A 54 -13.34 -6.74 -0.65
C THR A 54 -12.10 -7.57 -0.39
N ILE A 55 -11.06 -7.43 -1.23
CA ILE A 55 -9.79 -8.14 -1.04
C ILE A 55 -9.11 -7.71 0.25
N MET A 56 -9.12 -6.40 0.55
CA MET A 56 -8.55 -5.91 1.80
C MET A 56 -9.32 -6.41 3.02
N MET A 57 -10.65 -6.40 2.97
CA MET A 57 -11.49 -6.95 4.04
C MET A 57 -11.12 -8.41 4.35
N ALA A 58 -10.96 -9.25 3.31
CA ALA A 58 -10.56 -10.64 3.50
C ALA A 58 -9.17 -10.77 4.15
N TYR A 59 -8.19 -10.01 3.65
CA TYR A 59 -6.83 -10.02 4.19
C TYR A 59 -6.76 -9.56 5.66
N PHE A 60 -7.45 -8.45 5.99
CA PHE A 60 -7.47 -7.92 7.35
C PHE A 60 -8.30 -8.78 8.31
N GLN A 61 -9.33 -9.49 7.83
CA GLN A 61 -10.04 -10.51 8.59
C GLN A 61 -9.08 -11.63 9.03
N GLU A 62 -8.30 -12.21 8.12
CA GLU A 62 -7.31 -13.24 8.46
C GLU A 62 -6.20 -12.75 9.40
N LEU A 63 -5.80 -11.48 9.28
CA LEU A 63 -4.86 -10.87 10.21
C LEU A 63 -5.47 -10.67 11.60
N SER A 64 -6.76 -10.33 11.69
CA SER A 64 -7.44 -10.12 12.98
C SER A 64 -7.49 -11.37 13.85
N GLU A 65 -7.46 -12.55 13.23
CA GLU A 65 -7.39 -13.85 13.92
C GLU A 65 -6.01 -14.11 14.54
N LYS A 66 -4.97 -13.43 14.06
CA LYS A 66 -3.56 -13.66 14.45
C LYS A 66 -3.00 -12.55 15.33
N TYR A 67 -3.56 -11.34 15.24
CA TYR A 67 -3.00 -10.14 15.84
C TYR A 67 -4.03 -9.40 16.69
N SER A 68 -3.57 -8.76 17.76
CA SER A 68 -4.38 -7.83 18.52
C SER A 68 -4.81 -6.63 17.67
N SER A 69 -5.90 -5.96 18.02
CA SER A 69 -6.42 -4.81 17.28
C SER A 69 -5.37 -3.71 17.06
N SER A 70 -4.55 -3.39 18.07
CA SER A 70 -3.49 -2.38 17.92
C SER A 70 -2.41 -2.79 16.92
N SER A 71 -2.03 -4.07 16.92
CA SER A 71 -1.07 -4.63 15.97
C SER A 71 -1.66 -4.70 14.56
N LEU A 72 -2.95 -5.03 14.44
CA LEU A 72 -3.70 -5.05 13.18
C LEU A 72 -3.72 -3.66 12.55
N TRP A 73 -4.05 -2.61 13.32
CA TRP A 73 -4.05 -1.22 12.84
C TRP A 73 -2.64 -0.71 12.48
N SER A 74 -1.61 -1.21 13.16
CA SER A 74 -0.22 -0.94 12.80
C SER A 74 0.11 -1.54 11.43
N LYS A 75 -0.28 -2.79 11.18
CA LYS A 75 -0.15 -3.44 9.87
C LYS A 75 -0.96 -2.74 8.79
N TYR A 76 -2.19 -2.33 9.10
CA TYR A 76 -3.02 -1.53 8.22
C TYR A 76 -2.30 -0.27 7.76
N SER A 77 -1.70 0.47 8.69
CA SER A 77 -0.95 1.69 8.37
C SER A 77 0.26 1.42 7.46
N MET A 78 0.97 0.31 7.69
CA MET A 78 2.11 -0.10 6.84
C MET A 78 1.65 -0.48 5.42
N VAL A 79 0.61 -1.31 5.33
CA VAL A 79 0.04 -1.74 4.04
C VAL A 79 -0.52 -0.54 3.28
N LYS A 80 -1.30 0.33 3.94
CA LYS A 80 -1.80 1.59 3.35
C LYS A 80 -0.67 2.44 2.76
N ALA A 81 0.38 2.69 3.53
CA ALA A 81 1.48 3.52 3.09
C ALA A 81 2.23 2.91 1.91
N THR A 82 2.48 1.59 1.94
CA THR A 82 3.19 0.90 0.86
C THR A 82 2.37 0.77 -0.41
N LEU A 83 1.05 0.59 -0.33
CA LEU A 83 0.16 0.60 -1.49
C LEU A 83 0.08 1.98 -2.15
N GLY A 84 0.05 3.05 -1.34
CA GLY A 84 0.09 4.40 -1.87
C GLY A 84 1.37 4.69 -2.66
N VAL A 85 2.51 4.16 -2.20
CA VAL A 85 3.81 4.34 -2.85
C VAL A 85 4.00 3.43 -4.06
N ASN A 86 3.66 2.13 -3.95
CA ASN A 86 4.00 1.12 -4.96
C ASN A 86 2.91 0.94 -6.02
N ASP A 87 1.64 1.05 -5.63
CA ASP A 87 0.49 0.74 -6.49
C ASP A 87 -0.37 1.98 -6.79
N ASN A 88 -0.07 3.12 -6.17
CA ASN A 88 -0.89 4.34 -6.21
C ASN A 88 -2.35 4.08 -5.77
N ILE A 89 -2.51 3.22 -4.75
CA ILE A 89 -3.82 2.84 -4.20
C ILE A 89 -3.96 3.44 -2.80
N ASP A 90 -5.02 4.23 -2.60
CA ASP A 90 -5.41 4.71 -1.29
C ASP A 90 -6.58 3.91 -0.71
N ILE A 91 -6.27 3.12 0.33
CA ILE A 91 -7.26 2.31 1.05
C ILE A 91 -7.96 3.09 2.17
N SER A 92 -7.64 4.37 2.37
CA SER A 92 -8.30 5.19 3.40
C SER A 92 -9.78 5.43 3.14
N ASN A 93 -10.19 5.32 1.88
CA ASN A 93 -11.58 5.48 1.44
C ASN A 93 -12.40 4.17 1.52
N TYR A 94 -11.81 3.08 2.01
CA TYR A 94 -12.49 1.80 2.16
C TYR A 94 -13.26 1.77 3.48
N HIS A 95 -14.46 2.35 3.46
CA HIS A 95 -15.28 2.55 4.66
C HIS A 95 -15.47 1.27 5.49
N ARG A 96 -15.78 0.14 4.85
CA ARG A 96 -15.98 -1.14 5.56
C ARG A 96 -14.70 -1.61 6.25
N LEU A 97 -13.56 -1.38 5.60
CA LEU A 97 -12.26 -1.72 6.17
C LEU A 97 -11.89 -0.77 7.32
N THR A 98 -12.19 0.52 7.19
CA THR A 98 -11.89 1.50 8.25
C THR A 98 -12.82 1.37 9.47
N SER A 99 -13.94 0.67 9.34
CA SER A 99 -14.90 0.41 10.43
C SER A 99 -14.69 -0.94 11.12
N PHE A 100 -13.59 -1.64 10.83
CA PHE A 100 -13.25 -2.96 11.37
C PHE A 100 -12.91 -2.93 12.87
#